data_AF-A0AAW0YPV8-F1
#
_entry.id   AF-A0AAW0YPV8-F1
#
_cell.length_a   1.000
_cell.length_b   1.000
_cell.length_c   1.000
_cell.angle_alpha   90.00
_cell.angle_beta   90.00
_cell.angle_gamma   90.00
#
_symmetry.space_group_name_H-M   'P 1'
#
loop_
_entity.id
_entity.type
_entity.pdbx_description
1 polymer ?
#
loop_
_entity_poly.entity_id
_entity_poly.type
_entity_poly.pdbx_seq_one_letter_code
_entity_poly.pdbx_strand_id
1 'polypeptide(L)'
;MTTIWTCAELLRGESSRRYALIIVNQPIRKDVLDRVWNAAQMRLCADGGGNRLYNVDKSYLPDMIKGDLDSLRPDVREYYESRGVPVKHDSDEYSTDLMKCIVEVPEDVALVLLGGLSGRVDQTVHTMSLLHKLERDIFVLSEESMAWLLRKVHWDTSLLGNLSTSNHLLPEHEVIRIETSKSVLWTVEIRPL
;
A
#
# COMPACT_ATOMS: atom_id res chain seq x y z
N MET A 1 -27.36 4.35 -10.20
CA MET A 1 -26.59 5.18 -9.25
C MET A 1 -25.15 5.29 -9.74
N THR A 2 -24.60 6.51 -9.72
CA THR A 2 -23.20 6.76 -10.05
C THR A 2 -22.37 6.63 -8.77
N THR A 3 -21.35 5.78 -8.80
CA THR A 3 -20.38 5.65 -7.69
C THR A 3 -19.19 6.55 -8.02
N ILE A 4 -18.76 7.38 -7.06
CA ILE A 4 -17.57 8.21 -7.18
C ILE A 4 -16.46 7.57 -6.35
N TRP A 5 -15.38 7.21 -7.02
CA TRP A 5 -14.16 6.71 -6.39
C TRP A 5 -13.13 7.84 -6.34
N THR A 6 -12.51 8.05 -5.18
CA THR A 6 -11.46 9.06 -5.01
C THR A 6 -10.37 8.57 -4.06
N CYS A 7 -9.13 8.94 -4.39
CA CYS A 7 -7.95 8.81 -3.52
C CYS A 7 -7.34 10.18 -3.20
N ALA A 8 -8.02 11.27 -3.54
CA ALA A 8 -7.47 12.61 -3.46
C ALA A 8 -7.08 13.01 -2.04
N GLU A 9 -7.89 12.64 -1.04
CA GLU A 9 -7.56 12.88 0.37
C GLU A 9 -6.25 12.17 0.78
N LEU A 10 -6.08 10.90 0.40
CA LEU A 10 -4.86 10.12 0.68
C LEU A 10 -3.64 10.81 0.07
N LEU A 11 -3.76 11.27 -1.17
CA LEU A 11 -2.69 12.00 -1.86
C LEU A 11 -2.46 13.42 -1.32
N ARG A 12 -3.41 14.01 -0.58
CA ARG A 12 -3.23 15.28 0.14
C ARG A 12 -2.74 15.09 1.58
N GLY A 13 -2.64 13.87 2.08
CA GLY A 13 -2.34 13.59 3.48
C GLY A 13 -3.53 13.83 4.42
N GLU A 14 -4.75 13.80 3.87
CA GLU A 14 -6.01 13.95 4.58
C GLU A 14 -6.73 12.60 4.69
N SER A 15 -7.65 12.48 5.64
CA SER A 15 -8.40 11.24 5.84
C SER A 15 -9.79 11.50 6.41
N SER A 16 -10.83 11.23 5.63
CA SER A 16 -12.22 11.13 6.10
C SER A 16 -12.61 9.72 6.55
N ARG A 17 -11.78 8.71 6.22
CA ARG A 17 -11.90 7.32 6.65
C ARG A 17 -10.60 6.81 7.26
N ARG A 18 -10.66 5.62 7.89
CA ARG A 18 -9.51 4.97 8.49
C ARG A 18 -8.63 4.32 7.44
N TYR A 19 -7.33 4.62 7.50
CA TYR A 19 -6.28 4.04 6.69
C TYR A 19 -5.20 3.37 7.55
N ALA A 20 -4.71 2.23 7.08
CA ALA A 20 -3.50 1.58 7.57
C ALA A 20 -2.45 1.53 6.47
N LEU A 21 -1.30 2.16 6.73
CA LEU A 21 -0.13 2.12 5.86
C LEU A 21 0.69 0.87 6.18
N ILE A 22 1.02 0.08 5.15
CA ILE A 22 1.99 -1.01 5.23
C ILE A 22 3.13 -0.70 4.25
N ILE A 23 4.34 -0.59 4.78
CA ILE A 23 5.55 -0.32 4.01
C ILE A 23 6.27 -1.64 3.76
N VAL A 24 6.46 -2.00 2.49
CA VAL A 24 7.18 -3.23 2.10
C VAL A 24 8.65 -2.94 1.77
N ASN A 25 9.45 -3.99 1.55
CA ASN A 25 10.89 -3.88 1.30
C ASN A 25 11.24 -3.37 -0.12
N GLN A 26 10.75 -2.20 -0.50
CA GLN A 26 11.02 -1.55 -1.80
C GLN A 26 11.45 -0.09 -1.62
N PRO A 27 12.08 0.55 -2.62
CA PRO A 27 12.42 1.96 -2.57
C PRO A 27 11.19 2.83 -2.28
N ILE A 28 11.41 3.89 -1.49
CA ILE A 28 10.34 4.79 -1.04
C ILE A 28 10.60 6.18 -1.62
N ARG A 29 9.57 6.76 -2.26
CA ARG A 29 9.55 8.17 -2.63
C ARG A 29 9.09 9.00 -1.42
N LYS A 30 9.95 9.89 -0.92
CA LYS A 30 9.72 10.59 0.36
C LYS A 30 8.46 11.46 0.35
N ASP A 31 8.19 12.19 -0.73
CA ASP A 31 6.99 13.02 -0.87
C ASP A 31 5.69 12.20 -0.74
N VAL A 32 5.67 10.99 -1.30
CA VAL A 32 4.55 10.06 -1.19
C VAL A 32 4.44 9.53 0.22
N LEU A 33 5.57 9.10 0.81
CA LEU A 33 5.63 8.66 2.20
C LEU A 33 5.02 9.72 3.13
N ASP A 34 5.46 10.98 3.03
CA ASP A 34 4.99 12.07 3.89
C ASP A 34 3.45 12.22 3.81
N ARG A 35 2.87 12.14 2.59
CA ARG A 35 1.42 12.22 2.38
C ARG A 35 0.69 11.02 2.99
N VAL A 36 1.07 9.80 2.62
CA VAL A 36 0.36 8.60 3.10
C VAL A 36 0.57 8.34 4.58
N TRP A 37 1.71 8.75 5.13
CA TRP A 37 2.01 8.68 6.56
C TRP A 37 1.07 9.56 7.38
N ASN A 38 0.83 10.79 6.91
CA ASN A 38 -0.08 11.74 7.54
C ASN A 38 -1.54 11.29 7.45
N ALA A 39 -1.95 10.71 6.32
CA ALA A 39 -3.31 10.20 6.14
C ALA A 39 -3.60 8.91 6.94
N ALA A 40 -2.59 8.09 7.22
CA ALA A 40 -2.75 6.80 7.88
C ALA A 40 -2.76 6.91 9.41
N GLN A 41 -3.73 6.26 10.06
CA GLN A 41 -3.83 6.17 11.52
C GLN A 41 -3.04 5.00 12.10
N MET A 42 -2.72 4.03 11.27
CA MET A 42 -1.91 2.87 11.62
C MET A 42 -0.79 2.73 10.59
N ARG A 43 0.45 2.53 11.02
CA ARG A 43 1.63 2.37 10.16
C ARG A 43 2.41 1.13 10.55
N LEU A 44 2.58 0.21 9.61
CA LEU A 44 3.32 -1.02 9.80
C LEU A 44 4.46 -1.08 8.78
N CYS A 45 5.54 -1.75 9.16
CA CYS A 45 6.56 -2.19 8.23
C CYS A 45 6.54 -3.72 8.12
N ALA A 46 6.45 -4.21 6.89
CA ALA A 46 6.63 -5.62 6.59
C ALA A 46 8.12 -5.93 6.48
N ASP A 47 8.66 -6.55 7.53
CA ASP A 47 10.06 -6.96 7.68
C ASP A 47 11.05 -5.90 7.15
N GLY A 48 11.70 -6.15 5.99
CA GLY A 48 12.67 -5.25 5.39
C GLY A 48 12.13 -3.86 5.01
N GLY A 49 10.82 -3.65 5.01
CA GLY A 49 10.19 -2.33 4.96
C GLY A 49 10.68 -1.39 6.07
N GLY A 50 11.04 -1.94 7.24
CA GLY A 50 11.63 -1.17 8.34
C GLY A 50 12.97 -0.56 7.97
N ASN A 51 13.80 -1.29 7.21
CA ASN A 51 15.06 -0.78 6.68
C ASN A 51 14.85 0.39 5.72
N ARG A 52 13.83 0.28 4.86
CA ARG A 52 13.49 1.30 3.86
C ARG A 52 13.05 2.58 4.55
N LEU A 53 12.15 2.47 5.53
CA LEU A 53 11.69 3.60 6.34
C LEU A 53 12.87 4.26 7.08
N TYR A 54 13.70 3.45 7.73
CA TYR A 54 14.87 3.92 8.49
C TYR A 54 15.87 4.69 7.62
N ASN A 55 16.11 4.20 6.39
CA ASN A 55 17.04 4.82 5.45
C ASN A 55 16.53 6.15 4.88
N VAL A 56 15.20 6.31 4.76
CA VAL A 56 14.59 7.57 4.30
C VAL A 56 14.69 8.63 5.39
N ASP A 57 14.14 8.34 6.57
CA ASP A 57 14.16 9.24 7.72
C ASP A 57 13.84 8.47 9.00
N LYS A 58 14.78 8.51 9.95
CA LYS A 58 14.67 7.79 11.23
C LYS A 58 13.63 8.38 12.18
N SER A 59 13.11 9.57 11.89
CA SER A 59 12.04 10.20 12.69
C SER A 59 10.69 9.52 12.53
N TYR A 60 10.49 8.77 11.44
CA TYR A 60 9.30 7.96 11.26
C TYR A 60 9.34 6.73 12.16
N LEU A 61 8.42 6.68 13.12
CA LEU A 61 8.24 5.54 14.03
C LEU A 61 6.95 4.81 13.63
N PRO A 62 7.04 3.61 13.03
CA PRO A 62 5.84 2.84 12.73
C PRO A 62 5.25 2.31 14.04
N ASP A 63 3.96 1.97 14.02
CA ASP A 63 3.29 1.35 15.16
C ASP A 63 3.77 -0.09 15.39
N MET A 64 4.33 -0.73 14.36
CA MET A 64 4.88 -2.08 14.43
C MET A 64 5.77 -2.42 13.22
N ILE A 65 6.76 -3.28 13.45
CA ILE A 65 7.46 -4.02 12.39
C ILE A 65 7.13 -5.50 12.56
N LYS A 66 6.72 -6.18 11.50
CA LYS A 66 6.33 -7.60 11.56
C LYS A 66 6.77 -8.36 10.31
N GLY A 67 7.19 -9.60 10.51
CA GLY A 67 7.55 -10.56 9.47
C GLY A 67 8.36 -11.71 10.04
N ASP A 68 8.97 -12.52 9.19
CA ASP A 68 9.98 -13.51 9.62
C ASP A 68 11.31 -12.87 10.07
N LEU A 69 11.47 -11.56 9.85
CA LEU A 69 12.63 -10.77 10.24
C LEU A 69 13.95 -11.23 9.60
N ASP A 70 13.88 -11.86 8.42
CA ASP A 70 15.05 -12.31 7.68
C ASP A 70 15.78 -11.18 6.94
N SER A 71 15.05 -10.10 6.63
CA SER A 71 15.57 -8.95 5.89
C SER A 71 15.83 -7.74 6.78
N LEU A 72 15.11 -7.58 7.91
CA LEU A 72 15.33 -6.48 8.86
C LEU A 72 16.75 -6.53 9.43
N ARG A 73 17.52 -5.44 9.23
CA ARG A 73 18.90 -5.42 9.72
C ARG A 73 18.95 -5.32 11.25
N PRO A 74 19.94 -5.94 11.92
CA PRO A 74 20.07 -5.86 13.38
C PRO A 74 20.17 -4.42 13.92
N ASP A 75 20.90 -3.53 13.25
CA ASP A 75 21.03 -2.12 13.65
C ASP A 75 19.69 -1.36 13.59
N VAL A 76 18.87 -1.67 12.59
CA VAL A 76 17.54 -1.07 12.41
C VAL A 76 16.56 -1.61 13.43
N ARG A 77 16.60 -2.92 13.68
CA ARG A 77 15.80 -3.56 14.70
C ARG A 77 16.06 -2.94 16.07
N GLU A 78 17.32 -2.87 16.49
CA GLU A 78 17.73 -2.28 17.76
C GLU A 78 17.28 -0.82 17.86
N TYR A 79 17.45 -0.04 16.78
CA TYR A 79 16.99 1.34 16.74
C TYR A 79 15.48 1.47 17.04
N TYR A 80 14.63 0.71 16.35
CA TYR A 80 13.18 0.80 16.54
C TYR A 80 12.72 0.25 17.89
N GLU A 81 13.29 -0.87 18.34
CA GLU A 81 13.01 -1.44 19.67
C GLU A 81 13.38 -0.44 20.78
N SER A 82 14.52 0.26 20.67
CA SER A 82 14.94 1.29 21.63
C SER A 82 14.01 2.51 21.69
N ARG A 83 13.20 2.72 20.64
CA ARG A 83 12.21 3.80 20.52
C ARG A 83 10.81 3.34 20.92
N GLY A 84 10.66 2.11 21.40
CA GLY A 84 9.39 1.53 21.84
C GLY A 84 8.52 0.99 20.70
N VAL A 85 9.05 0.86 19.48
CA VAL A 85 8.34 0.24 18.37
C VAL A 85 8.38 -1.29 18.54
N PRO A 86 7.22 -1.97 18.62
CA PRO A 86 7.17 -3.42 18.67
C PRO A 86 7.72 -4.05 17.38
N VAL A 87 8.69 -4.95 17.50
CA VAL A 87 9.19 -5.79 16.41
C VAL A 87 8.74 -7.23 16.66
N LYS A 88 7.75 -7.70 15.90
CA LYS A 88 7.14 -9.03 16.06
C LYS A 88 7.70 -10.00 15.03
N HIS A 89 8.34 -11.06 15.52
CA HIS A 89 8.72 -12.21 14.70
C HIS A 89 7.51 -13.12 14.48
N ASP A 90 7.29 -13.52 13.24
CA ASP A 90 6.22 -14.42 12.83
C ASP A 90 6.80 -15.51 11.92
N SER A 91 6.85 -16.73 12.48
CA SER A 91 7.52 -17.90 11.90
C SER A 91 6.69 -18.65 10.87
N ASP A 92 5.52 -18.12 10.47
CA ASP A 92 4.74 -18.73 9.39
C ASP A 92 5.47 -18.60 8.05
N GLU A 93 5.84 -19.74 7.47
CA GLU A 93 6.52 -19.81 6.16
C GLU A 93 5.54 -19.85 4.98
N TYR A 94 4.23 -19.98 5.25
CA TYR A 94 3.20 -20.10 4.20
C TYR A 94 2.59 -18.75 3.80
N SER A 95 2.83 -17.69 4.58
CA SER A 95 2.36 -16.33 4.29
C SER A 95 3.52 -15.37 4.06
N THR A 96 3.28 -14.36 3.21
CA THR A 96 4.26 -13.29 2.96
C THR A 96 4.27 -12.28 4.13
N ASP A 97 5.35 -11.51 4.33
CA ASP A 97 5.38 -10.49 5.39
C ASP A 97 4.31 -9.41 5.22
N LEU A 98 3.93 -9.13 3.97
CA LEU A 98 2.78 -8.32 3.66
C LEU A 98 1.49 -8.92 4.25
N MET A 99 1.22 -10.21 4.00
CA MET A 99 0.05 -10.90 4.58
C MET A 99 0.09 -10.91 6.11
N LYS A 100 1.26 -11.16 6.71
CA LYS A 100 1.45 -11.15 8.17
C LYS A 100 1.09 -9.78 8.79
N CYS A 101 1.41 -8.69 8.09
CA CYS A 101 1.01 -7.33 8.49
C CYS A 101 -0.48 -7.06 8.26
N ILE A 102 -1.05 -7.54 7.15
CA ILE A 102 -2.48 -7.36 6.82
C ILE A 102 -3.38 -7.94 7.93
N VAL A 103 -3.00 -9.06 8.53
CA VAL A 103 -3.72 -9.71 9.64
C VAL A 103 -3.83 -8.82 10.87
N GLU A 104 -2.89 -7.90 11.09
CA GLU A 104 -2.89 -6.99 12.24
C GLU A 104 -3.81 -5.77 11.99
N VAL A 105 -4.27 -5.58 10.76
CA VAL A 105 -5.12 -4.45 10.37
C VAL A 105 -6.59 -4.88 10.40
N PRO A 106 -7.48 -4.17 11.13
CA PRO A 106 -8.91 -4.46 11.13
C PRO A 106 -9.53 -4.45 9.73
N GLU A 107 -10.52 -5.31 9.50
CA GLU A 107 -11.14 -5.48 8.17
C GLU A 107 -11.85 -4.22 7.65
N ASP A 108 -12.36 -3.38 8.56
CA ASP A 108 -13.04 -2.12 8.24
C ASP A 108 -12.09 -0.97 7.85
N VAL A 109 -10.77 -1.21 7.87
CA VAL A 109 -9.73 -0.21 7.58
C VAL A 109 -9.22 -0.36 6.15
N ALA A 110 -9.27 0.75 5.41
CA ALA A 110 -8.67 0.82 4.08
C ALA A 110 -7.14 0.68 4.17
N LEU A 111 -6.58 -0.06 3.23
CA LEU A 111 -5.18 -0.47 3.26
C LEU A 111 -4.40 0.38 2.26
N VAL A 112 -3.25 0.89 2.68
CA VAL A 112 -2.34 1.66 1.83
C VAL A 112 -1.01 0.94 1.82
N LEU A 113 -0.63 0.36 0.69
CA LEU A 113 0.63 -0.33 0.50
C LEU A 113 1.62 0.64 -0.14
N LEU A 114 2.78 0.82 0.50
CA LEU A 114 3.88 1.60 -0.06
C LEU A 114 4.96 0.65 -0.58
N GLY A 115 5.02 0.53 -1.91
CA GLY A 115 5.72 -0.50 -2.67
C GLY A 115 4.79 -1.61 -3.14
N GLY A 116 5.37 -2.69 -3.68
CA GLY A 116 4.67 -3.91 -4.09
C GLY A 116 4.30 -3.97 -5.58
N LEU A 117 4.66 -2.97 -6.39
CA LEU A 117 4.44 -2.98 -7.86
C LEU A 117 5.72 -3.12 -8.69
N SER A 118 6.89 -3.20 -8.04
CA SER A 118 8.18 -3.34 -8.73
C SER A 118 9.04 -4.47 -8.11
N GLY A 119 10.30 -4.58 -8.51
CA GLY A 119 11.23 -5.57 -7.97
C GLY A 119 10.90 -7.00 -8.39
N ARG A 120 10.76 -7.91 -7.42
CA ARG A 120 10.47 -9.32 -7.68
C ARG A 120 9.08 -9.48 -8.30
N VAL A 121 9.02 -10.11 -9.47
CA VAL A 121 7.79 -10.30 -10.25
C VAL A 121 6.75 -11.10 -9.46
N ASP A 122 7.16 -12.15 -8.75
CA ASP A 122 6.27 -12.97 -7.93
C ASP A 122 5.60 -12.16 -6.80
N GLN A 123 6.34 -11.25 -6.15
CA GLN A 123 5.80 -10.36 -5.12
C GLN A 123 4.84 -9.31 -5.72
N THR A 124 5.15 -8.81 -6.92
CA THR A 124 4.26 -7.90 -7.64
C THR A 124 2.94 -8.59 -7.96
N VAL A 125 2.99 -9.78 -8.57
CA VAL A 125 1.79 -10.59 -8.89
C VAL A 125 1.01 -10.93 -7.61
N HIS A 126 1.69 -11.23 -6.51
CA HIS A 126 1.07 -11.46 -5.22
C HIS A 126 0.27 -10.23 -4.74
N THR A 127 0.89 -9.04 -4.76
CA THR A 127 0.24 -7.78 -4.42
C THR A 127 -0.99 -7.51 -5.30
N MET A 128 -0.88 -7.76 -6.61
CA MET A 128 -2.02 -7.65 -7.52
C MET A 128 -3.13 -8.66 -7.22
N SER A 129 -2.77 -9.87 -6.78
CA SER A 129 -3.76 -10.87 -6.38
C SER A 129 -4.51 -10.46 -5.09
N LEU A 130 -3.85 -9.77 -4.16
CA LEU A 130 -4.46 -9.27 -2.93
C LEU A 130 -5.53 -8.20 -3.21
N LEU A 131 -5.27 -7.29 -4.17
CA LEU A 131 -6.26 -6.31 -4.64
C LEU A 131 -7.58 -6.98 -5.03
N HIS A 132 -7.50 -8.16 -5.67
CA HIS A 132 -8.66 -8.94 -6.09
C HIS A 132 -9.28 -9.78 -4.97
N LYS A 133 -8.46 -10.46 -4.16
CA LYS A 133 -8.96 -11.44 -3.18
C LYS A 133 -9.56 -10.81 -1.93
N LEU A 134 -9.04 -9.67 -1.48
CA LEU A 134 -9.46 -9.08 -0.21
C LEU A 134 -10.65 -8.14 -0.42
N GLU A 135 -11.77 -8.40 0.27
CA GLU A 135 -12.97 -7.55 0.22
C GLU A 135 -12.84 -6.26 1.04
N ARG A 136 -11.79 -5.50 0.74
CA ARG A 136 -11.45 -4.23 1.40
C ARG A 136 -10.85 -3.27 0.38
N ASP A 137 -10.92 -1.97 0.66
CA ASP A 137 -10.22 -0.97 -0.15
C ASP A 137 -8.72 -1.10 0.06
N ILE A 138 -7.97 -1.23 -1.03
CA ILE A 138 -6.51 -1.32 -1.04
C ILE A 138 -5.97 -0.37 -2.11
N PHE A 139 -5.11 0.54 -1.67
CA PHE A 139 -4.35 1.46 -2.52
C PHE A 139 -2.90 1.01 -2.51
N VAL A 140 -2.29 0.84 -3.67
CA VAL A 140 -0.87 0.49 -3.79
C VAL A 140 -0.15 1.65 -4.45
N LEU A 141 0.82 2.25 -3.77
CA LEU A 141 1.64 3.35 -4.27
C LEU A 141 3.09 2.87 -4.30
N SER A 142 3.73 2.88 -5.47
CA SER A 142 5.07 2.36 -5.66
C SER A 142 5.84 3.28 -6.60
N GLU A 143 6.76 4.07 -6.04
CA GLU A 143 7.55 5.07 -6.78
C GLU A 143 6.67 6.02 -7.60
N GLU A 144 6.56 5.76 -8.92
CA GLU A 144 5.79 6.54 -9.88
C GLU A 144 4.44 5.91 -10.22
N SER A 145 4.10 4.74 -9.67
CA SER A 145 2.88 4.00 -10.01
C SER A 145 1.90 3.98 -8.85
N MET A 146 0.61 4.09 -9.18
CA MET A 146 -0.48 3.81 -8.26
C MET A 146 -1.42 2.77 -8.86
N ALA A 147 -1.88 1.83 -8.04
CA ALA A 147 -2.90 0.84 -8.40
C ALA A 147 -4.02 0.79 -7.34
N TRP A 148 -5.25 0.64 -7.79
CA TRP A 148 -6.43 0.45 -6.95
C TRP A 148 -7.50 -0.34 -7.72
N LEU A 149 -8.15 -1.27 -7.04
CA LEU A 149 -9.28 -2.00 -7.61
C LEU A 149 -10.61 -1.24 -7.37
N LEU A 150 -11.23 -0.79 -8.45
CA LEU A 150 -12.51 -0.09 -8.39
C LEU A 150 -13.68 -1.09 -8.37
N ARG A 151 -14.13 -1.48 -7.17
CA ARG A 151 -15.23 -2.44 -7.01
C ARG A 151 -16.60 -1.76 -7.17
N LYS A 152 -17.47 -2.35 -7.99
CA LYS A 152 -18.94 -2.16 -7.94
C LYS A 152 -19.51 -3.43 -7.30
N VAL A 153 -20.35 -3.27 -6.27
CA VAL A 153 -20.83 -4.37 -5.42
C VAL A 153 -21.48 -5.50 -6.25
N HIS A 154 -21.10 -6.74 -5.95
CA HIS A 154 -21.60 -8.07 -6.39
C HIS A 154 -21.21 -8.64 -7.77
N TRP A 155 -20.04 -9.31 -7.90
CA TRP A 155 -19.77 -10.36 -8.91
C TRP A 155 -18.35 -11.00 -8.80
N ASP A 156 -18.16 -12.19 -9.39
CA ASP A 156 -16.91 -12.97 -9.47
C ASP A 156 -15.87 -12.39 -10.45
N THR A 157 -14.60 -12.30 -10.03
CA THR A 157 -13.55 -11.59 -10.79
C THR A 157 -12.62 -12.52 -11.57
N SER A 158 -12.26 -12.15 -12.82
CA SER A 158 -11.23 -12.83 -13.63
C SER A 158 -10.22 -11.84 -14.23
N LEU A 159 -8.95 -12.25 -14.34
CA LEU A 159 -7.80 -11.40 -14.73
C LEU A 159 -7.73 -11.08 -16.24
N LEU A 160 -8.60 -11.65 -17.08
CA LEU A 160 -8.42 -11.76 -18.54
C LEU A 160 -9.18 -10.71 -19.39
N GLY A 161 -9.73 -9.64 -18.79
CA GLY A 161 -10.66 -8.75 -19.50
C GLY A 161 -10.14 -7.34 -19.80
N ASN A 162 -9.80 -6.57 -18.76
CA ASN A 162 -9.76 -5.11 -18.85
C ASN A 162 -8.63 -4.53 -17.99
N LEU A 163 -7.39 -4.65 -18.47
CA LEU A 163 -6.28 -3.88 -17.90
C LEU A 163 -6.19 -2.54 -18.66
N SER A 164 -6.52 -1.45 -17.99
CA SER A 164 -6.27 -0.10 -18.50
C SER A 164 -4.87 0.32 -18.07
N THR A 165 -3.96 0.46 -19.02
CA THR A 165 -2.59 0.94 -18.81
C THR A 165 -2.42 2.33 -19.40
N SER A 166 -1.45 3.11 -18.90
CA SER A 166 -1.12 4.47 -19.40
C SER A 166 -2.15 5.56 -19.09
N ASN A 167 -2.68 5.59 -17.87
CA ASN A 167 -3.46 6.73 -17.39
C ASN A 167 -2.54 7.76 -16.74
N HIS A 168 -2.76 9.04 -17.01
CA HIS A 168 -2.05 10.16 -16.38
C HIS A 168 -3.08 11.13 -15.78
N LEU A 169 -2.80 11.66 -14.59
CA LEU A 169 -3.52 12.81 -14.03
C LEU A 169 -2.80 14.08 -14.51
N LEU A 170 -3.50 14.93 -15.27
CA LEU A 170 -3.02 16.27 -15.62
C LEU A 170 -3.42 17.26 -14.52
N PRO A 171 -2.57 18.24 -14.16
CA PRO A 171 -2.87 19.23 -13.11
C PRO A 171 -4.21 19.95 -13.29
N GLU A 172 -4.63 20.20 -14.53
CA GLU A 172 -5.89 20.83 -14.92
C GLU A 172 -7.12 19.90 -14.82
N HIS A 173 -6.91 18.61 -14.55
CA HIS A 173 -7.95 17.59 -14.48
C HIS A 173 -7.86 16.81 -13.16
N GLU A 174 -8.45 17.38 -12.10
CA GLU A 174 -8.51 16.77 -10.76
C GLU A 174 -9.35 15.49 -10.68
N VAL A 175 -10.12 15.17 -11.73
CA VAL A 175 -11.08 14.06 -11.75
C VAL A 175 -10.97 13.26 -13.03
N ILE A 176 -10.63 11.97 -12.91
CA ILE A 176 -10.74 10.99 -14.00
C ILE A 176 -12.10 10.31 -13.90
N ARG A 177 -12.86 10.32 -15.00
CA ARG A 177 -14.15 9.61 -15.11
C ARG A 177 -13.95 8.30 -15.86
N ILE A 178 -14.32 7.19 -15.23
CA ILE A 178 -14.26 5.84 -15.82
C ILE A 178 -15.69 5.31 -15.93
N GLU A 179 -16.09 4.95 -17.15
CA GLU A 179 -17.36 4.25 -17.42
C GLU A 179 -17.06 2.81 -17.83
N THR A 180 -17.63 1.85 -17.10
CA THR A 180 -17.38 0.43 -17.34
C THR A 180 -18.55 -0.44 -16.89
N SER A 181 -18.75 -1.56 -17.60
CA SER A 181 -19.71 -2.62 -17.27
C SER A 181 -19.09 -3.76 -16.45
N LYS A 182 -17.77 -3.76 -16.24
CA LYS A 182 -16.99 -4.75 -15.47
C LYS A 182 -15.96 -4.04 -14.57
N SER A 183 -15.38 -4.69 -13.55
CA SER A 183 -14.28 -4.05 -12.78
C SER A 183 -13.10 -3.89 -13.70
N VAL A 184 -12.39 -2.80 -13.44
CA VAL A 184 -11.16 -2.47 -14.10
C VAL A 184 -10.13 -2.37 -12.99
N LEU A 185 -9.03 -3.08 -13.17
CA LEU A 185 -7.81 -2.76 -12.44
C LEU A 185 -7.29 -1.46 -13.05
N TRP A 186 -7.33 -0.40 -12.27
CA TRP A 186 -6.92 0.92 -12.72
C TRP A 186 -5.53 1.24 -12.18
N THR A 187 -4.63 1.61 -13.08
CA THR A 187 -3.29 2.07 -12.74
C THR A 187 -3.04 3.45 -13.33
N VAL A 188 -2.26 4.28 -12.64
CA VAL A 188 -1.94 5.66 -13.03
C VAL A 188 -0.50 6.01 -12.62
N GLU A 189 0.14 6.86 -13.41
CA GLU A 189 1.44 7.45 -13.06
C GLU A 189 1.25 8.61 -12.05
N ILE A 190 1.99 8.62 -10.93
CA ILE A 190 2.04 9.73 -9.98
C ILE A 190 3.22 10.65 -10.34
N ARG A 191 2.92 11.80 -10.95
CA ARG A 191 3.93 12.83 -11.21
C ARG A 191 4.18 13.73 -10.00
N PRO A 192 5.42 14.21 -9.80
CA PRO A 192 5.69 15.32 -8.89
C PRO A 192 4.83 16.54 -9.27
N LEU A 193 4.35 17.28 -8.28
CA LEU A 193 3.70 18.58 -8.47
C LEU A 193 4.73 19.63 -8.90
#